data_AF-A0A953G384-F1
#
_entry.id   AF-A0A953G384-F1
#
_cell.length_a   1.000
_cell.length_b   1.000
_cell.length_c   1.000
_cell.angle_alpha   90.00
_cell.angle_beta   90.00
_cell.angle_gamma   90.00
#
_symmetry.space_group_name_H-M   'P 1'
#
loop_
_entity.id
_entity.type
_entity.pdbx_description
1 polymer ?
#
loop_
_entity_poly.entity_id
_entity_poly.type
_entity_poly.pdbx_seq_one_letter_code
_entity_poly.pdbx_strand_id
1 'polypeptide(L)'
;MRSDDTEKKITPANTHDFANVSLCFLDQGVTSIFAALLRARGIPVQVLGSIVELDRDSLVITEPAYYSIIAPTHSGRCLIVGNPEVTEGTSDLTLRRPLTEEKIDEALAALLAMGSHARR
;
A
#
# COMPACT_ATOMS: atom_id res chain seq x y z
N MET A 1 -20.11 41.38 -24.30
CA MET A 1 -20.90 40.14 -24.28
C MET A 1 -19.94 39.00 -23.98
N ARG A 2 -20.17 38.29 -22.87
CA ARG A 2 -19.33 37.19 -22.40
C ARG A 2 -19.75 35.94 -23.17
N SER A 3 -18.81 35.28 -23.83
CA SER A 3 -19.01 33.93 -24.35
C SER A 3 -18.53 32.97 -23.26
N ASP A 4 -19.49 32.34 -22.60
CA ASP A 4 -19.30 31.19 -21.72
C ASP A 4 -18.84 29.99 -22.56
N ASP A 5 -17.53 29.74 -22.61
CA ASP A 5 -16.99 28.45 -23.04
C ASP A 5 -17.02 27.52 -21.83
N THR A 6 -18.12 26.78 -21.71
CA THR A 6 -18.33 25.77 -20.66
C THR A 6 -17.39 24.60 -20.91
N GLU A 7 -16.17 24.69 -20.36
CA GLU A 7 -15.21 23.60 -20.32
C GLU A 7 -15.82 22.43 -19.53
N LYS A 8 -16.40 21.47 -20.27
CA LYS A 8 -16.85 20.19 -19.71
C LYS A 8 -15.64 19.49 -19.09
N LYS A 9 -15.50 19.59 -17.76
CA LYS A 9 -14.61 18.74 -16.98
C LYS A 9 -14.98 17.28 -17.24
N ILE A 10 -14.21 16.64 -18.11
CA ILE A 10 -14.24 15.19 -18.32
C ILE A 10 -13.67 14.58 -17.05
N THR A 11 -14.53 14.13 -16.14
CA THR A 11 -14.12 13.34 -14.99
C THR A 11 -13.80 11.93 -15.50
N PRO A 12 -12.59 11.40 -15.28
CA PRO A 12 -12.29 10.02 -15.68
C PRO A 12 -13.16 9.06 -14.87
N ALA A 13 -14.08 8.38 -15.54
CA ALA A 13 -15.15 7.56 -14.96
C ALA A 13 -14.68 6.18 -14.45
N ASN A 14 -13.45 6.05 -13.95
CA ASN A 14 -12.94 4.77 -13.44
C ASN A 14 -11.87 4.93 -12.35
N THR A 15 -12.01 5.95 -11.49
CA THR A 15 -11.30 5.94 -10.21
C THR A 15 -11.96 4.87 -9.35
N HIS A 16 -11.53 3.62 -9.52
CA HIS A 16 -11.73 2.63 -8.46
C HIS A 16 -11.21 3.28 -7.18
N ASP A 17 -12.09 3.33 -6.17
CA ASP A 17 -11.91 4.01 -4.89
C ASP A 17 -10.90 3.24 -4.01
N PHE A 18 -9.72 2.94 -4.56
CA PHE A 18 -8.67 2.21 -3.88
C PHE A 18 -8.13 3.08 -2.74
N ALA A 19 -7.98 2.47 -1.56
CA ALA A 19 -7.25 3.08 -0.47
C ALA A 19 -5.82 3.40 -0.93
N ASN A 20 -5.32 4.60 -0.57
CA ASN A 20 -3.93 4.96 -0.82
C ASN A 20 -3.01 3.92 -0.17
N VAL A 21 -1.95 3.51 -0.88
CA VAL A 21 -0.94 2.58 -0.34
C VAL A 21 0.34 3.33 -0.03
N SER A 22 0.78 3.26 1.21
CA SER A 22 2.05 3.81 1.69
C SER A 22 3.12 2.72 1.74
N LEU A 23 4.30 3.00 1.14
CA LEU A 23 5.47 2.13 1.19
C LEU A 23 6.55 2.75 2.07
N CYS A 24 7.08 1.99 3.02
CA CYS A 24 8.22 2.43 3.82
C CYS A 24 9.20 1.27 4.01
N PHE A 25 10.36 1.35 3.35
CA PHE A 25 11.45 0.37 3.45
C PHE A 25 12.79 1.09 3.41
N LEU A 26 13.76 0.54 4.14
CA LEU A 26 15.18 0.85 4.00
C LEU A 26 15.70 0.37 2.63
N ASP A 27 15.23 -0.79 2.17
CA ASP A 27 15.61 -1.41 0.90
C ASP A 27 14.87 -0.77 -0.28
N GLN A 28 15.60 0.06 -1.04
CA GLN A 28 15.07 0.75 -2.22
C GLN A 28 14.70 -0.19 -3.38
N GLY A 29 15.31 -1.37 -3.46
CA GLY A 29 14.97 -2.37 -4.46
C GLY A 29 13.58 -2.92 -4.22
N VAL A 30 13.29 -3.30 -2.97
CA VAL A 30 11.95 -3.74 -2.56
C VAL A 30 10.91 -2.64 -2.77
N THR A 31 11.19 -1.41 -2.33
CA THR A 31 10.31 -0.25 -2.57
C THR A 31 9.95 -0.10 -4.05
N SER A 32 10.95 -0.18 -4.92
CA SER A 32 10.77 0.02 -6.36
C SER A 32 9.89 -1.08 -6.97
N ILE A 33 10.08 -2.34 -6.57
CA ILE A 33 9.29 -3.48 -7.05
C ILE A 33 7.80 -3.27 -6.69
N PHE A 34 7.50 -3.02 -5.41
CA PHE A 34 6.12 -2.82 -4.98
C PHE A 34 5.48 -1.58 -5.60
N ALA A 35 6.23 -0.47 -5.68
CA ALA A 35 5.73 0.75 -6.28
C ALA A 35 5.39 0.55 -7.76
N ALA A 36 6.24 -0.14 -8.52
CA ALA A 36 5.98 -0.43 -9.93
C ALA A 36 4.74 -1.31 -10.11
N LEU A 37 4.63 -2.39 -9.32
CA LEU A 37 3.53 -3.34 -9.39
C LEU A 37 2.18 -2.73 -9.01
N LEU A 38 2.14 -1.86 -7.99
CA LEU A 38 0.92 -1.16 -7.60
C LEU A 38 0.52 -0.08 -8.63
N ARG A 39 1.49 0.69 -9.13
CA ARG A 39 1.23 1.72 -10.16
C ARG A 39 0.76 1.11 -11.48
N ALA A 40 1.30 -0.04 -11.88
CA ALA A 40 0.84 -0.78 -13.05
C ALA A 40 -0.64 -1.18 -12.97
N ARG A 41 -1.17 -1.33 -11.75
CA ARG A 41 -2.59 -1.60 -11.45
C ARG A 41 -3.44 -0.34 -11.30
N GLY A 42 -2.86 0.85 -11.52
CA GLY A 42 -3.54 2.13 -11.34
C GLY A 42 -3.76 2.53 -9.88
N ILE A 43 -3.08 1.89 -8.93
CA ILE A 43 -3.23 2.18 -7.50
C ILE A 43 -2.29 3.33 -7.12
N PRO A 44 -2.78 4.37 -6.44
CA PRO A 44 -1.93 5.46 -5.97
C PRO A 44 -0.98 4.96 -4.87
N VAL A 45 0.32 5.21 -5.07
CA VAL A 45 1.40 4.81 -4.17
C VAL A 45 2.13 6.03 -3.64
N GLN A 46 2.21 6.13 -2.33
CA GLN A 46 3.06 7.08 -1.63
C GLN A 46 4.29 6.36 -1.07
N VAL A 47 5.47 6.74 -1.54
CA VAL A 47 6.74 6.25 -0.96
C VAL A 47 7.15 7.21 0.15
N LEU A 48 7.30 6.69 1.36
CA LEU A 48 7.62 7.47 2.55
C LEU A 48 9.13 7.42 2.82
N GLY A 49 9.70 8.57 3.19
CA GLY A 49 11.08 8.64 3.69
C GLY A 49 11.19 8.22 5.15
N SER A 50 10.08 8.29 5.88
CA SER A 50 9.99 7.94 7.30
C SER A 50 8.62 7.43 7.68
N ILE A 51 8.56 6.49 8.61
CA ILE A 51 7.30 5.90 9.10
C ILE A 51 6.40 6.91 9.83
N VAL A 52 6.95 8.06 10.25
CA VAL A 52 6.19 9.12 10.93
C VAL A 52 5.31 9.93 9.96
N GLU A 53 5.55 9.82 8.65
CA GLU A 53 4.78 10.49 7.59
C GLU A 53 3.51 9.72 7.20
N LEU A 54 3.25 8.61 7.90
CA LEU A 54 2.25 7.63 7.50
C LEU A 54 0.84 8.11 7.84
N ASP A 55 -0.02 8.09 6.82
CA ASP A 55 -1.42 8.50 6.92
C ASP A 55 -2.28 7.41 7.56
N ARG A 56 -3.21 7.80 8.45
CA ARG A 56 -4.03 6.86 9.24
C ARG A 56 -4.99 6.04 8.40
N ASP A 57 -5.34 6.57 7.23
CA ASP A 57 -6.31 5.96 6.32
C ASP A 57 -5.66 5.21 5.16
N SER A 58 -4.33 5.07 5.15
CA SER A 58 -3.63 4.31 4.12
C SER A 58 -3.47 2.83 4.47
N LEU A 59 -3.32 2.00 3.44
CA LEU A 59 -2.76 0.66 3.59
C LEU A 59 -1.25 0.77 3.61
N VAL A 60 -0.58 -0.06 4.41
CA VAL A 60 0.88 0.03 4.59
C VAL A 60 1.57 -1.22 4.07
N ILE A 61 2.65 -1.06 3.31
CA ILE A 61 3.59 -2.15 3.01
C ILE A 61 4.96 -1.76 3.53
N THR A 62 5.52 -2.57 4.42
CA THR A 62 6.77 -2.24 5.11
C THR A 62 7.54 -3.47 5.56
N GLU A 63 8.67 -3.29 6.23
CA GLU A 63 9.51 -4.35 6.78
C GLU A 63 9.33 -4.52 8.30
N PRO A 64 9.73 -5.68 8.87
CA PRO A 64 9.54 -5.96 10.30
C PRO A 64 10.12 -4.92 11.25
N ALA A 65 11.20 -4.22 10.85
CA ALA A 65 11.85 -3.20 11.67
C ALA A 65 10.90 -2.06 12.09
N TYR A 66 9.86 -1.79 11.31
CA TYR A 66 8.88 -0.74 11.61
C TYR A 66 7.61 -1.27 12.30
N TYR A 67 7.45 -2.58 12.45
CA TYR A 67 6.18 -3.19 12.91
C TYR A 67 5.71 -2.68 14.26
N SER A 68 6.62 -2.57 15.24
CA SER A 68 6.30 -2.07 16.59
C SER A 68 5.75 -0.64 16.60
N ILE A 69 6.09 0.16 15.58
CA ILE A 69 5.63 1.55 15.44
C ILE A 69 4.28 1.60 14.72
N ILE A 70 4.05 0.74 13.72
CA ILE A 70 2.82 0.76 12.92
C ILE A 70 1.66 -0.03 13.52
N ALA A 71 1.93 -1.13 14.24
CA ALA A 71 0.90 -2.04 14.74
C ALA A 71 -0.17 -1.35 15.59
N PRO A 72 0.15 -0.36 16.47
CA PRO A 72 -0.87 0.33 17.27
C PRO A 72 -1.93 1.08 16.46
N THR A 73 -1.63 1.47 15.22
CA THR A 73 -2.47 2.37 14.41
C THR A 73 -2.93 1.74 13.09
N HIS A 74 -2.21 0.75 12.58
CA HIS A 74 -2.43 0.15 11.25
C HIS A 74 -2.56 -1.38 11.28
N SER A 75 -2.75 -1.99 12.45
CA SER A 75 -3.03 -3.43 12.51
C SER A 75 -4.32 -3.76 11.75
N GLY A 76 -4.29 -4.86 11.00
CA GLY A 76 -5.30 -5.27 10.03
C GLY A 76 -5.24 -4.52 8.70
N ARG A 77 -4.30 -3.58 8.53
CA ARG A 77 -4.18 -2.72 7.32
C ARG A 77 -2.76 -2.68 6.78
N CYS A 78 -1.90 -3.61 7.19
CA CYS A 78 -0.51 -3.63 6.78
C CYS A 78 -0.06 -5.00 6.24
N LEU A 79 0.92 -4.95 5.33
CA LEU A 79 1.66 -6.07 4.79
C LEU A 79 3.13 -5.95 5.22
N ILE A 80 3.61 -6.92 5.99
CA ILE A 80 4.98 -6.97 6.49
C ILE A 80 5.82 -7.89 5.62
N VAL A 81 6.84 -7.34 4.96
CA VAL A 81 7.71 -8.06 4.03
C VAL A 81 9.07 -8.29 4.68
N GLY A 82 9.43 -9.55 4.92
CA GLY A 82 10.65 -9.86 5.67
C GLY A 82 11.10 -11.31 5.58
N ASN A 83 12.10 -11.67 6.37
CA ASN A 83 12.52 -13.06 6.51
C ASN A 83 11.56 -13.80 7.45
N PRO A 84 11.38 -15.14 7.29
CA PRO A 84 10.49 -15.93 8.13
C PRO A 84 10.72 -15.71 9.64
N GLU A 85 11.97 -15.77 10.07
CA GLU A 85 12.40 -15.65 11.47
C GLU A 85 11.98 -14.34 12.14
N VAL A 86 11.86 -13.26 11.37
CA VAL A 86 11.55 -11.90 11.89
C VAL A 86 10.07 -11.56 11.73
N THR A 87 9.32 -12.38 10.98
CA THR A 87 7.87 -12.21 10.76
C THR A 87 7.04 -13.15 11.64
N GLU A 88 7.67 -14.02 12.43
CA GLU A 88 6.99 -14.84 13.41
C GLU A 88 6.47 -13.98 14.57
N GLY A 89 5.15 -14.02 14.80
CA GLY A 89 4.49 -13.29 15.89
C GLY A 89 3.76 -12.01 15.49
N THR A 90 3.80 -11.61 14.21
CA THR A 90 2.93 -10.52 13.73
C THR A 90 1.52 -11.02 13.48
N SER A 91 0.50 -10.31 13.95
CA SER A 91 -0.92 -10.63 13.67
C SER A 91 -1.38 -10.18 12.28
N ASP A 92 -0.53 -9.43 11.58
CA ASP A 92 -0.79 -8.82 10.28
C ASP A 92 -0.38 -9.73 9.11
N LEU A 93 -0.79 -9.34 7.90
CA LEU A 93 -0.43 -10.04 6.68
C LEU A 93 1.09 -9.99 6.50
N THR A 94 1.71 -11.14 6.18
CA THR A 94 3.16 -11.23 5.99
C THR A 94 3.51 -11.79 4.63
N LEU A 95 4.58 -11.28 4.03
CA LEU A 95 5.19 -11.83 2.84
C LEU A 95 6.64 -12.18 3.13
N ARG A 96 6.93 -13.48 3.07
CA ARG A 96 8.25 -14.01 3.41
C ARG A 96 9.14 -14.10 2.17
N ARG A 97 10.40 -13.69 2.32
CA ARG A 97 11.45 -13.89 1.32
C ARG A 97 11.74 -15.39 1.09
N PRO A 98 12.18 -15.82 -0.10
CA PRO A 98 12.40 -15.01 -1.31
C PRO A 98 11.08 -14.53 -1.93
N LEU A 99 11.12 -13.30 -2.46
CA LEU A 99 9.99 -12.69 -3.16
C LEU A 99 9.92 -13.26 -4.58
N THR A 100 8.76 -13.79 -4.96
CA THR A 100 8.43 -14.14 -6.34
C THR A 100 7.24 -13.29 -6.77
N GLU A 101 7.03 -13.13 -8.07
CA GLU A 101 5.93 -12.35 -8.61
C GLU A 101 4.57 -12.87 -8.11
N GLU A 102 4.39 -14.19 -8.11
CA GLU A 102 3.14 -14.83 -7.66
C GLU A 102 2.85 -14.53 -6.19
N LYS A 103 3.87 -14.63 -5.33
CA LYS A 103 3.69 -14.33 -3.90
C LYS A 103 3.39 -12.85 -3.65
N ILE A 104 4.03 -11.96 -4.42
CA ILE A 104 3.76 -10.53 -4.31
C ILE A 104 2.31 -10.27 -4.73
N ASP A 105 1.86 -10.87 -5.83
CA ASP A 105 0.51 -10.69 -6.35
C ASP A 105 -0.56 -11.19 -5.39
N GLU A 106 -0.38 -12.38 -4.80
CA GLU A 106 -1.26 -12.91 -3.76
C GLU A 106 -1.30 -11.99 -2.53
N ALA A 107 -0.14 -11.52 -2.07
CA ALA A 107 -0.06 -10.63 -0.91
C ALA A 107 -0.70 -9.28 -1.18
N LEU A 108 -0.52 -8.71 -2.37
CA LEU A 108 -1.16 -7.46 -2.78
C LEU A 108 -2.68 -7.63 -2.88
N ALA A 109 -3.17 -8.72 -3.47
CA ALA A 109 -4.60 -9.00 -3.55
C ALA A 109 -5.24 -9.10 -2.15
N ALA A 110 -4.59 -9.83 -1.23
CA ALA A 110 -5.03 -9.93 0.15
C ALA A 110 -5.04 -8.57 0.88
N LEU A 111 -3.98 -7.78 0.72
CA LEU A 111 -3.88 -6.43 1.29
C LEU A 111 -4.99 -5.50 0.80
N LEU A 112 -5.23 -5.48 -0.50
CA LEU A 112 -6.20 -4.59 -1.12
C LEU A 112 -7.64 -4.99 -0.76
N ALA A 113 -7.91 -6.29 -0.61
CA ALA A 113 -9.20 -6.79 -0.13
C ALA A 113 -9.52 -6.28 1.30
N MET A 114 -8.52 -6.17 2.18
CA MET A 114 -8.71 -5.60 3.52
C MET A 114 -9.11 -4.11 3.47
N GLY A 115 -8.51 -3.33 2.55
CA GLY A 115 -8.83 -1.91 2.38
C GLY A 115 -10.23 -1.64 1.82
N SER A 116 -10.78 -2.56 1.03
CA SER A 116 -12.13 -2.43 0.47
C SER A 116 -13.26 -2.59 1.50
N HIS A 117 -12.98 -3.24 2.64
CA HIS A 117 -13.98 -3.47 3.69
C HIS A 117 -14.05 -2.37 4.76
N ALA A 118 -13.07 -1.46 4.83
CA ALA A 118 -12.98 -0.44 5.88
C ALA A 118 -13.92 0.77 5.69
N ARG A 119 -14.73 0.82 4.61
CA ARG A 119 -15.67 1.92 4.30
C ARG A 119 -17.15 1.47 4.33
N ARG A 120 -17.60 0.80 5.41
CA ARG A 120 -19.03 0.54 5.67
C ARG A 120 -19.45 1.09 7.03
#